data_AF-A0A2V7H9Q0-F1
#
_entry.id   AF-A0A2V7H9Q0-F1
#
_cell.length_a   1.000
_cell.length_b   1.000
_cell.length_c   1.000
_cell.angle_alpha   90.00
_cell.angle_beta   90.00
_cell.angle_gamma   90.00
#
_symmetry.space_group_name_H-M   'P 1'
#
loop_
_entity.id
_entity.type
_entity.pdbx_description
1 polymer ?
#
loop_
_entity_poly.entity_id
_entity_poly.type
_entity_poly.pdbx_seq_one_letter_code
_entity_poly.pdbx_strand_id
1 'polypeptide(L)'
;MTRSKEKVREFQFVDGERTFFCSVEVPSREGMAPWWWFRVDSSGNTRYAPFEAKPSDTTQSVRARIIAYYAELLAIQARPAYQKPPWRKPEKPAEVAK
;
A
#
# COMPACT_ATOMS: atom_id res chain seq x y z
N MET A 1 -25.32 -0.63 -28.28
CA MET A 1 -23.85 -0.79 -28.20
C MET A 1 -23.45 -1.04 -26.74
N THR A 2 -23.55 -2.28 -26.25
CA THR A 2 -22.99 -2.66 -24.95
C THR A 2 -21.49 -2.89 -25.16
N ARG A 3 -20.68 -1.87 -24.84
CA ARG A 3 -19.23 -2.00 -24.82
C ARG A 3 -18.89 -3.03 -23.76
N SER A 4 -18.52 -4.23 -24.19
CA SER A 4 -17.97 -5.27 -23.33
C SER A 4 -16.92 -4.62 -22.45
N LYS A 5 -17.24 -4.51 -21.17
CA LYS A 5 -16.36 -3.94 -20.15
C LYS A 5 -15.26 -4.96 -19.97
N GLU A 6 -14.22 -4.86 -20.79
CA GLU A 6 -13.03 -5.70 -20.68
C GLU A 6 -12.50 -5.50 -19.27
N LYS A 7 -12.73 -6.50 -18.41
CA LYS A 7 -12.25 -6.48 -17.04
C LYS A 7 -10.74 -6.60 -17.15
N VAL A 8 -10.05 -5.50 -16.91
CA VAL A 8 -8.59 -5.47 -16.83
C VAL A 8 -8.18 -6.47 -15.76
N ARG A 9 -7.50 -7.54 -16.16
CA ARG A 9 -7.08 -8.61 -15.23
C ARG A 9 -5.67 -8.37 -14.73
N GLU A 10 -4.82 -7.88 -15.61
CA GLU A 10 -3.45 -7.50 -15.31
C GLU A 10 -3.02 -6.41 -16.27
N PHE A 11 -2.12 -5.55 -15.81
CA PHE A 11 -1.45 -4.56 -16.64
C PHE A 11 -0.21 -4.07 -15.95
N GLN A 12 0.73 -3.54 -16.73
CA GLN A 12 1.90 -2.85 -16.20
C GLN A 12 1.96 -1.42 -16.73
N PHE A 13 2.52 -0.54 -15.94
CA PHE A 13 2.77 0.84 -16.33
C PHE A 13 4.06 1.36 -15.70
N VAL A 14 4.66 2.36 -16.33
CA VAL A 14 5.81 3.07 -15.80
C VAL A 14 5.35 4.39 -15.19
N ASP A 15 5.85 4.69 -14.01
CA ASP A 15 5.65 5.96 -13.33
C ASP A 15 7.01 6.47 -12.82
N GLY A 16 7.48 7.57 -13.43
CA GLY A 16 8.86 8.04 -13.26
C GLY A 16 9.87 7.00 -13.75
N GLU A 17 10.71 6.52 -12.83
CA GLU A 17 11.75 5.50 -13.08
C GLU A 17 11.36 4.11 -12.54
N ARG A 18 10.09 3.91 -12.17
CA ARG A 18 9.61 2.67 -11.55
C ARG A 18 8.56 2.00 -12.42
N THR A 19 8.71 0.69 -12.61
CA THR A 19 7.71 -0.14 -13.28
C THR A 19 6.78 -0.75 -12.25
N PHE A 20 5.49 -0.50 -12.41
CA PHE A 20 4.41 -1.05 -11.61
C PHE A 20 3.76 -2.19 -12.39
N PHE A 21 3.67 -3.36 -11.77
CA PHE A 21 2.92 -4.50 -12.30
C PHE A 21 1.69 -4.69 -11.44
N CYS A 22 0.52 -4.57 -12.04
CA CYS A 22 -0.77 -4.61 -11.38
C CYS A 22 -1.55 -5.85 -11.83
N SER A 23 -2.13 -6.56 -10.89
CA SER A 23 -2.86 -7.80 -11.15
C SER A 23 -4.06 -7.87 -10.21
N VAL A 24 -5.22 -8.28 -10.72
CA VAL A 24 -6.36 -8.59 -9.86
C VAL A 24 -6.29 -10.07 -9.48
N GLU A 25 -6.22 -10.35 -8.19
CA GLU A 25 -6.34 -11.72 -7.71
C GLU A 25 -7.79 -11.95 -7.31
N VAL A 26 -8.43 -12.88 -8.04
CA VAL A 26 -9.78 -13.34 -7.72
C VAL A 26 -9.62 -14.62 -6.90
N PRO A 27 -9.92 -14.60 -5.60
CA PRO A 27 -9.80 -15.81 -4.78
C PRO A 27 -10.72 -16.92 -5.31
N SER A 28 -10.20 -18.15 -5.41
CA SER A 28 -10.99 -19.31 -5.87
C SER A 28 -12.14 -19.70 -4.94
N ARG A 29 -12.19 -19.17 -3.70
CA ARG A 29 -13.29 -19.41 -2.77
C ARG A 29 -14.46 -18.49 -3.12
N GLU A 30 -15.61 -19.10 -3.42
CA GLU A 30 -16.87 -18.39 -3.58
C GLU A 30 -17.15 -17.49 -2.36
N GLY A 31 -17.47 -16.22 -2.62
CA GLY A 31 -17.82 -15.23 -1.59
C GLY A 31 -16.69 -14.31 -1.15
N MET A 32 -15.44 -14.51 -1.57
CA MET A 32 -14.38 -13.54 -1.32
C MET A 32 -14.29 -12.48 -2.42
N ALA A 33 -14.21 -11.21 -2.02
CA ALA A 33 -14.04 -10.11 -2.95
C ALA A 33 -12.66 -10.19 -3.63
N PRO A 34 -12.56 -9.83 -4.92
CA PRO A 34 -11.27 -9.75 -5.60
C PRO A 34 -10.47 -8.55 -5.08
N TRP A 35 -9.14 -8.66 -5.04
CA TRP A 35 -8.26 -7.57 -4.58
C TRP A 35 -7.31 -7.15 -5.69
N TRP A 36 -7.03 -5.84 -5.76
CA TRP A 36 -5.96 -5.33 -6.60
C TRP A 36 -4.63 -5.51 -5.90
N TRP A 37 -3.74 -6.25 -6.55
CA TRP A 37 -2.37 -6.44 -6.13
C TRP A 37 -1.45 -5.66 -7.07
N PHE A 38 -0.39 -5.08 -6.51
CA PHE A 38 0.68 -4.54 -7.34
C PHE A 38 2.05 -4.84 -6.75
N ARG A 39 3.04 -4.88 -7.63
CA ARG A 39 4.47 -4.94 -7.29
C ARG A 39 5.21 -3.85 -8.04
N VAL A 40 6.29 -3.36 -7.43
CA VAL A 40 7.18 -2.35 -8.00
C VAL A 40 8.54 -3.00 -8.18
N ASP A 41 9.15 -2.83 -9.35
CA ASP A 41 10.47 -3.40 -9.64
C ASP A 41 11.53 -3.04 -8.58
N SER A 42 11.53 -1.77 -8.15
CA SER A 42 12.41 -1.26 -7.09
C SER A 42 12.19 -1.88 -5.70
N SER A 43 11.05 -2.53 -5.44
CA SER A 43 10.71 -3.13 -4.14
C SER A 43 10.96 -4.65 -4.09
N GLY A 44 11.55 -5.25 -5.14
CA GLY A 44 11.83 -6.68 -5.18
C GLY A 44 10.56 -7.54 -5.23
N ASN A 45 10.42 -8.49 -4.28
CA ASN A 45 9.29 -9.44 -4.24
C ASN A 45 8.13 -8.98 -3.33
N THR A 46 8.11 -7.73 -2.87
CA THR A 46 7.01 -7.23 -2.06
C THR A 46 5.79 -6.94 -2.93
N ARG A 47 4.68 -7.63 -2.65
CA ARG A 47 3.36 -7.37 -3.25
C ARG A 47 2.49 -6.62 -2.26
N TYR A 48 1.79 -5.62 -2.76
CA TYR A 48 0.88 -4.79 -1.97
C TYR A 48 -0.55 -4.98 -2.46
N ALA A 49 -1.48 -5.17 -1.52
CA ALA A 49 -2.92 -5.24 -1.79
C ALA A 49 -3.62 -4.00 -1.20
N PRO A 50 -3.59 -2.84 -1.88
CA PRO A 50 -4.08 -1.59 -1.30
C PRO A 50 -5.61 -1.50 -1.20
N PHE A 51 -6.37 -2.09 -2.14
CA PHE A 51 -7.83 -1.98 -2.16
C PHE A 51 -8.52 -3.15 -2.89
N GLU A 52 -9.79 -3.35 -2.53
CA GLU A 52 -10.70 -4.31 -3.17
C GLU A 52 -11.00 -3.91 -4.63
N ALA A 53 -10.95 -4.88 -5.53
CA ALA A 53 -11.26 -4.71 -6.94
C ALA A 53 -12.77 -4.64 -7.16
N LYS A 54 -13.20 -3.55 -7.79
CA LYS A 54 -14.58 -3.26 -8.11
C LYS A 54 -14.83 -3.50 -9.60
N PRO A 55 -16.05 -3.92 -9.99
CA PRO A 55 -16.41 -4.10 -11.40
C PRO A 55 -16.40 -2.80 -12.21
N SER A 56 -16.28 -1.64 -11.54
CA SER A 56 -16.16 -0.31 -12.15
C SER A 56 -14.73 0.23 -12.19
N ASP A 57 -13.76 -0.55 -11.71
CA ASP A 57 -12.37 -0.16 -11.83
C ASP A 57 -11.93 -0.20 -13.29
N THR A 58 -11.17 0.83 -13.66
CA THR A 58 -10.54 0.99 -14.97
C THR A 58 -9.04 1.10 -14.76
N THR A 59 -8.25 0.84 -15.80
CA THR A 59 -6.79 1.01 -15.77
C THR A 59 -6.38 2.38 -15.22
N GLN A 60 -7.08 3.45 -15.62
CA GLN A 60 -6.80 4.82 -15.15
C GLN A 60 -7.13 5.00 -13.67
N SER A 61 -8.30 4.54 -13.22
CA SER A 61 -8.70 4.64 -11.81
C SER A 61 -7.79 3.84 -10.90
N VAL A 62 -7.42 2.63 -11.32
CA VAL A 62 -6.53 1.73 -10.56
C VAL A 62 -5.12 2.32 -10.50
N ARG A 63 -4.58 2.80 -11.63
CA ARG A 63 -3.29 3.48 -11.70
C ARG A 63 -3.23 4.66 -10.72
N ALA A 64 -4.22 5.55 -10.75
CA ALA A 64 -4.25 6.72 -9.88
C ALA A 64 -4.24 6.34 -8.39
N ARG A 65 -5.01 5.31 -8.00
CA ARG A 65 -5.06 4.82 -6.61
C ARG A 65 -3.75 4.16 -6.18
N ILE A 66 -3.13 3.36 -7.04
CA ILE A 66 -1.85 2.70 -6.74
C ILE A 66 -0.75 3.74 -6.57
N ILE A 67 -0.67 4.74 -7.45
CA ILE A 67 0.31 5.82 -7.34
C ILE A 67 0.12 6.58 -6.03
N ALA A 68 -1.11 6.96 -5.69
CA ALA A 68 -1.41 7.65 -4.44
C ALA A 68 -0.96 6.84 -3.21
N TYR A 69 -1.36 5.57 -3.14
CA TYR A 69 -0.97 4.67 -2.06
C TYR A 69 0.55 4.51 -1.94
N TYR A 70 1.24 4.34 -3.06
CA TYR A 70 2.70 4.18 -3.06
C TYR A 70 3.42 5.48 -2.68
N ALA A 71 2.92 6.64 -3.11
CA ALA A 71 3.44 7.93 -2.68
C ALA A 71 3.28 8.13 -1.16
N GLU A 72 2.15 7.71 -0.57
CA GLU A 72 1.96 7.72 0.88
C GLU A 72 2.93 6.78 1.60
N LEU A 73 3.16 5.56 1.08
CA LEU A 73 4.16 4.64 1.63
C LEU A 73 5.56 5.25 1.63
N LEU A 74 5.97 5.89 0.52
CA LEU A 74 7.25 6.57 0.44
C LEU A 74 7.33 7.75 1.40
N ALA A 75 6.25 8.52 1.53
CA ALA A 75 6.19 9.62 2.49
C ALA A 75 6.34 9.11 3.93
N ILE A 76 5.75 7.97 4.27
CA ILE A 76 5.90 7.34 5.58
C ILE A 76 7.35 6.86 5.79
N GLN A 77 7.96 6.23 4.79
CA GLN A 77 9.35 5.77 4.87
C GLN A 77 10.36 6.93 4.94
N ALA A 78 10.07 8.03 4.26
CA ALA A 78 10.91 9.24 4.29
C ALA A 78 10.78 10.02 5.61
N ARG A 79 9.78 9.71 6.46
CA ARG A 79 9.69 10.32 7.79
C ARG A 79 10.92 9.89 8.60
N PRO A 80 11.71 10.85 9.11
CA PRO A 80 12.78 10.52 10.02
C PRO A 80 12.18 9.81 11.24
N ALA A 81 12.73 8.66 11.60
CA ALA A 81 12.31 7.92 12.78
C ALA A 81 12.42 8.86 13.99
N TYR A 82 11.28 9.23 14.58
CA TYR A 82 11.27 10.02 15.78
C TYR A 82 11.98 9.20 16.86
N GLN A 83 13.19 9.62 17.24
CA GLN A 83 13.95 9.00 18.31
C GLN A 83 13.12 9.19 19.58
N LYS A 84 12.39 8.15 19.99
CA LYS A 84 11.68 8.17 21.26
C LYS A 84 12.72 8.41 22.35
N PRO A 85 12.57 9.44 23.19
CA PRO A 85 13.51 9.63 24.29
C PRO A 85 13.54 8.34 25.12
N PRO A 86 14.73 7.88 25.53
CA PRO A 86 14.85 6.67 26.32
C PRO A 86 13.99 6.83 27.57
N TRP A 87 13.18 5.81 27.85
CA TRP A 87 12.29 5.80 29.00
C TRP A 87 13.11 6.01 30.28
N ARG A 88 12.89 7.15 30.95
CA ARG A 88 13.52 7.47 32.25
C ARG A 88 12.58 7.03 33.36
N LYS A 89 13.12 6.24 34.30
CA LYS A 89 12.43 5.93 35.56
C LYS A 89 12.30 7.23 36.37
N PRO A 90 11.13 7.53 36.97
CA PRO A 90 11.01 8.66 37.88
C PRO A 90 11.94 8.47 39.08
N GLU A 91 12.73 9.50 39.41
CA GLU A 91 13.61 9.49 40.59
C GLU A 91 12.74 9.43 41.85
N LYS A 92 13.02 8.44 42.70
CA LYS A 92 12.35 8.26 43.98
C LYS A 92 12.67 9.49 44.85
N PRO A 93 11.67 10.21 45.38
CA PRO A 93 11.92 11.33 46.28
C PRO A 93 12.78 10.84 47.45
N ALA A 94 13.91 11.53 47.68
CA ALA A 94 14.70 11.29 48.87
C ALA A 94 13.83 11.66 50.08
N GLU A 95 13.49 10.65 50.86
CA GLU A 95 12.83 10.80 52.15
C GLU A 95 13.77 11.62 53.04
N VAL A 96 13.40 12.89 53.25
CA VAL A 96 14.09 13.80 54.15
C VAL A 96 13.96 13.22 55.55
N ALA A 97 15.02 12.56 56.01
CA ALA A 97 15.16 12.09 57.38
C ALA A 97 15.02 13.28 58.35
N LYS A 98 14.17 13.10 59.36
CA LYS A 98 14.07 13.93 60.56
C LYS A 98 14.15 13.03 61.77
#